data_AF-A0AAJ0F2R3-F1
#
_entry.id   AF-A0AAJ0F2R3-F1
#
_cell.length_a   1.000
_cell.length_b   1.000
_cell.length_c   1.000
_cell.angle_alpha   90.00
_cell.angle_beta   90.00
_cell.angle_gamma   90.00
#
_symmetry.space_group_name_H-M   'P 1'
#
loop_
_entity.id
_entity.type
_entity.pdbx_description
1 polymer ?
#
loop_
_entity_poly.entity_id
_entity_poly.type
_entity_poly.pdbx_seq_one_letter_code
_entity_poly.pdbx_strand_id
1 'polypeptide(L)'
;MAPRQNTFTVVPNPLGVQGLISREDVGVASKPPMTSKQAQKLYRQATKQPRLSKAEQRRIEREEQERIRKDLEKDKQAAKARAAREKKKAKEQKALDDRRKKGMPLVDVHPSQDTISRFVRGNGLAKKRDSTGAPVHLETVHEDDRPAAESEKENQPPAKKQRTDH
;
A
#
# COMPACT_ATOMS: atom_id res chain seq x y z
N MET A 1 -25.91 78.27 35.65
CA MET A 1 -26.89 77.25 35.19
C MET A 1 -26.52 75.91 35.80
N ALA A 2 -27.49 75.06 36.14
CA ALA A 2 -27.25 73.75 36.76
C ALA A 2 -26.75 72.71 35.73
N PRO A 3 -25.91 71.74 36.13
CA PRO A 3 -25.39 70.70 35.24
C PRO A 3 -26.48 69.71 34.81
N ARG A 4 -26.45 69.27 33.55
CA ARG A 4 -27.40 68.28 33.02
C ARG A 4 -27.01 66.87 33.45
N GLN A 5 -27.95 66.11 34.00
CA GLN A 5 -27.77 64.67 34.23
C GLN A 5 -28.08 63.90 32.94
N ASN A 6 -27.21 62.93 32.61
CA ASN A 6 -27.42 62.04 31.47
C ASN A 6 -28.17 60.79 31.95
N THR A 7 -29.41 60.62 31.50
CA THR A 7 -30.19 59.40 31.75
C THR A 7 -29.83 58.32 30.72
N PHE A 8 -29.81 57.06 31.16
CA PHE A 8 -29.62 55.91 30.28
C PHE A 8 -30.93 55.56 29.56
N THR A 9 -30.84 55.20 28.28
CA THR A 9 -31.96 54.64 27.52
C THR A 9 -32.05 53.14 27.78
N VAL A 10 -33.21 52.67 28.23
CA VAL A 10 -33.46 51.23 28.40
C VAL A 10 -33.61 50.60 27.02
N VAL A 11 -32.60 49.84 26.60
CA VAL A 11 -32.66 49.04 25.37
C VAL A 11 -33.60 47.84 25.63
N PRO A 12 -34.71 47.70 24.89
CA PRO A 12 -35.63 46.57 25.10
C PRO A 12 -34.93 45.25 24.77
N ASN A 13 -34.95 44.30 25.71
CA ASN A 13 -34.30 43.00 25.56
C ASN A 13 -35.05 42.14 24.51
N PRO A 14 -34.44 41.81 23.36
CA PRO A 14 -35.10 41.04 22.29
C PRO A 14 -35.37 39.58 22.66
N LEU A 15 -34.84 39.10 23.80
CA LEU A 15 -35.04 37.75 24.32
C LEU A 15 -35.88 37.72 25.61
N GLY A 16 -36.55 38.83 25.96
CA GLY A 16 -37.53 38.84 27.05
C GLY A 16 -38.75 37.98 26.72
N VAL A 17 -39.37 37.38 27.75
CA VAL A 17 -40.52 36.46 27.60
C VAL A 17 -41.68 37.00 26.76
N GLN A 18 -41.86 38.33 26.69
CA GLN A 18 -42.87 38.97 25.83
C GLN A 18 -42.53 38.88 24.33
N GLY A 19 -41.26 38.93 23.95
CA GLY A 19 -40.84 38.78 22.53
C GLY A 19 -41.09 37.36 21.98
N LEU A 20 -41.23 36.36 22.86
CA LEU A 20 -41.62 35.01 22.48
C LEU A 20 -43.14 34.86 22.25
N ILE A 21 -43.94 35.77 22.81
CA ILE A 21 -45.42 35.76 22.74
C ILE A 21 -45.91 36.66 21.59
N SER A 22 -45.22 37.77 21.33
CA SER A 22 -45.58 38.76 20.30
C SER A 22 -45.00 38.48 18.90
N ARG A 23 -44.44 37.29 18.63
CA ARG A 23 -44.08 36.93 17.25
C ARG A 23 -45.35 36.50 16.52
N GLU A 24 -45.94 37.43 15.78
CA GLU A 24 -47.14 37.20 14.98
C GLU A 24 -46.97 36.01 14.01
N ASP A 25 -48.04 35.23 13.85
CA ASP A 25 -48.07 33.96 13.12
C ASP A 25 -47.83 34.14 11.61
N VAL A 26 -46.55 34.22 11.22
CA VAL A 26 -46.13 34.10 9.81
C VAL A 26 -46.24 32.62 9.38
N GLY A 27 -47.47 32.14 9.21
CA GLY A 27 -47.88 30.98 8.40
C GLY A 27 -47.34 29.58 8.74
N VAL A 28 -46.30 29.48 9.58
CA VAL A 28 -45.71 28.20 9.99
C VAL A 28 -46.39 27.76 11.28
N ALA A 29 -47.45 26.95 11.13
CA ALA A 29 -48.21 26.37 12.24
C ALA A 29 -47.28 25.98 13.39
N SER A 30 -47.44 26.68 14.53
CA SER A 30 -46.57 26.56 15.71
C SER A 30 -46.65 25.15 16.28
N LYS A 31 -45.77 24.27 15.79
CA LYS A 31 -45.66 22.89 16.28
C LYS A 31 -45.06 22.96 17.68
N PRO A 32 -45.76 22.47 18.72
CA PRO A 32 -45.22 22.48 20.07
C PRO A 32 -43.87 21.74 20.11
N PRO A 33 -42.94 22.15 20.99
CA PRO A 33 -41.62 21.56 21.05
C PRO A 33 -41.72 20.04 21.24
N MET A 34 -41.11 19.30 20.31
CA MET A 34 -41.27 17.86 20.21
C MET A 34 -40.80 17.15 21.48
N THR A 35 -41.64 16.28 22.04
CA THR A 35 -41.28 15.49 23.22
C THR A 35 -40.14 14.51 22.91
N SER A 36 -39.34 14.15 23.91
CA SER A 36 -38.22 13.20 23.75
C SER A 36 -38.66 11.85 23.15
N LYS A 37 -39.87 11.37 23.49
CA LYS A 37 -40.47 10.15 22.91
C LYS A 37 -40.80 10.31 21.43
N GLN A 38 -41.31 11.47 21.01
CA GLN A 38 -41.56 11.77 19.59
C GLN A 38 -40.24 11.93 18.82
N ALA A 39 -39.22 12.57 19.42
CA ALA A 39 -37.88 12.68 18.84
C ALA A 39 -37.26 11.30 18.59
N GLN A 40 -37.32 10.43 19.60
CA GLN A 40 -36.84 9.05 19.48
C GLN A 40 -37.65 8.24 18.46
N LYS A 41 -38.96 8.49 18.32
CA LYS A 41 -39.79 7.87 17.28
C LYS A 41 -39.40 8.32 15.88
N LEU A 42 -39.20 9.62 15.64
CA LEU A 42 -38.72 10.13 14.35
C LEU A 42 -37.32 9.60 14.03
N TYR A 43 -36.39 9.60 15.00
CA TYR A 43 -35.06 9.02 14.82
C TYR A 43 -35.14 7.54 14.42
N ARG A 44 -35.93 6.74 15.13
CA ARG A 44 -36.17 5.31 14.80
C ARG A 44 -36.86 5.11 13.45
N GLN A 45 -37.65 6.07 12.98
CA GLN A 45 -38.29 6.02 11.65
C GLN A 45 -37.29 6.39 10.54
N ALA A 46 -36.49 7.45 10.73
CA ALA A 46 -35.49 7.92 9.79
C ALA A 46 -34.29 6.95 9.65
N THR A 47 -33.90 6.27 10.74
CA THR A 47 -32.84 5.24 10.73
C THR A 47 -33.31 3.85 10.32
N LYS A 48 -34.63 3.66 10.11
CA LYS A 48 -35.18 2.36 9.71
C LYS A 48 -34.86 2.09 8.24
N GLN A 49 -33.76 1.38 8.02
CA GLN A 49 -33.42 0.86 6.70
C GLN A 49 -34.58 0.01 6.14
N PRO A 50 -34.84 0.05 4.82
CA PRO A 50 -35.80 -0.82 4.18
C PRO A 50 -35.51 -2.28 4.52
N ARG A 51 -36.55 -3.03 4.93
CA ARG A 51 -36.40 -4.47 5.16
C ARG A 51 -36.29 -5.16 3.80
N LEU A 52 -35.04 -5.41 3.38
CA LEU A 52 -34.72 -6.21 2.20
C LEU A 52 -35.52 -7.52 2.21
N SER A 53 -36.00 -7.94 1.05
CA SER A 53 -36.73 -9.20 0.90
C SER A 53 -35.85 -10.39 1.29
N LYS A 54 -36.45 -11.48 1.78
CA LYS A 54 -35.72 -12.73 2.09
C LYS A 54 -34.92 -13.26 0.88
N ALA A 55 -35.39 -12.98 -0.34
CA ALA A 55 -34.68 -13.34 -1.57
C ALA A 55 -33.41 -12.50 -1.78
N GLU A 56 -33.49 -11.19 -1.52
CA GLU A 56 -32.36 -10.25 -1.64
C GLU A 56 -31.33 -10.50 -0.55
N GLN A 57 -31.76 -10.75 0.69
CA GLN A 57 -30.89 -11.13 1.80
C GLN A 57 -30.05 -12.37 1.46
N ARG A 58 -30.66 -13.44 0.95
CA ARG A 58 -29.95 -14.67 0.52
C ARG A 58 -29.01 -14.43 -0.65
N ARG A 59 -29.30 -13.45 -1.52
CA ARG A 59 -28.41 -13.07 -2.63
C ARG A 59 -27.16 -12.37 -2.09
N ILE A 60 -27.34 -11.38 -1.23
CA ILE A 60 -26.24 -10.64 -0.57
C ILE A 60 -25.37 -11.61 0.23
N GLU A 61 -25.97 -12.47 1.06
CA GLU A 61 -25.27 -13.48 1.85
C GLU A 61 -24.45 -14.43 0.95
N ARG A 62 -24.99 -14.85 -0.19
CA ARG A 62 -24.24 -15.68 -1.15
C ARG A 62 -23.07 -14.92 -1.78
N GLU A 63 -23.29 -13.67 -2.22
CA GLU A 63 -22.24 -12.83 -2.80
C GLU A 63 -21.12 -12.54 -1.78
N GLU A 64 -21.44 -12.41 -0.49
CA GLU A 64 -20.48 -12.32 0.61
C GLU A 64 -19.72 -13.64 0.84
N GLN A 65 -20.43 -14.78 0.89
CA GLN A 65 -19.80 -16.10 0.99
C GLN A 65 -18.87 -16.40 -0.20
N GLU A 66 -19.22 -15.98 -1.41
CA GLU A 66 -18.38 -16.12 -2.61
C GLU A 66 -17.13 -15.25 -2.54
N ARG A 67 -17.22 -14.00 -2.03
CA ARG A 67 -16.05 -13.15 -1.75
C ARG A 67 -15.11 -13.82 -0.74
N ILE A 68 -15.64 -14.29 0.40
CA ILE A 68 -14.87 -14.99 1.44
C ILE A 68 -14.18 -16.23 0.85
N ARG A 69 -14.88 -17.05 0.06
CA ARG A 69 -14.28 -18.21 -0.62
C ARG A 69 -13.15 -17.82 -1.56
N LYS A 70 -13.35 -16.77 -2.38
CA LYS A 70 -12.35 -16.28 -3.34
C LYS A 70 -11.09 -15.78 -2.66
N ASP A 71 -11.21 -15.10 -1.52
CA ASP A 71 -10.06 -14.59 -0.79
C ASP A 71 -9.31 -15.71 -0.06
N LEU A 72 -10.03 -16.65 0.58
CA LEU A 72 -9.43 -17.87 1.14
C LEU A 72 -8.74 -18.74 0.08
N GLU A 73 -9.22 -18.74 -1.17
CA GLU A 73 -8.56 -19.45 -2.26
C GLU A 73 -7.24 -18.77 -2.67
N LYS A 74 -7.22 -17.43 -2.83
CA LYS A 74 -5.99 -16.66 -3.08
C LYS A 74 -4.95 -16.94 -1.99
N ASP A 75 -5.35 -16.93 -0.73
CA ASP A 75 -4.45 -17.18 0.40
C ASP A 75 -3.88 -18.59 0.38
N LYS A 76 -4.71 -19.61 0.08
CA LYS A 76 -4.25 -20.99 -0.11
C LYS A 76 -3.27 -21.12 -1.28
N GLN A 77 -3.53 -20.45 -2.41
CA GLN A 77 -2.64 -20.44 -3.57
C GLN A 77 -1.31 -19.74 -3.24
N ALA A 78 -1.34 -18.60 -2.53
CA ALA A 78 -0.17 -17.87 -2.07
C ALA A 78 0.66 -18.68 -1.06
N ALA A 79 0.01 -19.33 -0.09
CA ALA A 79 0.65 -20.23 0.87
C ALA A 79 1.31 -21.43 0.17
N LYS A 80 0.62 -22.06 -0.79
CA LYS A 80 1.18 -23.16 -1.61
C LYS A 80 2.40 -22.70 -2.43
N ALA A 81 2.36 -21.48 -2.98
CA ALA A 81 3.48 -20.89 -3.71
C ALA A 81 4.69 -20.59 -2.78
N ARG A 82 4.45 -20.07 -1.57
CA ARG A 82 5.49 -19.87 -0.54
C ARG A 82 6.12 -21.20 -0.13
N ALA A 83 5.31 -22.19 0.23
CA ALA A 83 5.77 -23.53 0.60
C ALA A 83 6.57 -24.22 -0.52
N ALA A 84 6.20 -24.03 -1.80
CA ALA A 84 6.97 -24.54 -2.93
C ALA A 84 8.35 -23.86 -3.06
N ARG A 85 8.41 -22.52 -2.89
CA ARG A 85 9.67 -21.75 -2.88
C ARG A 85 10.57 -22.14 -1.71
N GLU A 86 10.01 -22.27 -0.51
CA GLU A 86 10.72 -22.72 0.69
C GLU A 86 11.24 -24.14 0.53
N LYS A 87 10.46 -25.08 -0.03
CA LYS A 87 10.91 -26.44 -0.33
C LYS A 87 12.04 -26.47 -1.37
N LYS A 88 12.04 -25.56 -2.36
CA LYS A 88 13.17 -25.40 -3.29
C LYS A 88 14.40 -24.87 -2.56
N LYS A 89 14.26 -23.77 -1.82
CA LYS A 89 15.35 -23.15 -1.03
C LYS A 89 15.97 -24.14 -0.04
N ALA A 90 15.15 -24.92 0.67
CA ALA A 90 15.63 -25.93 1.61
C ALA A 90 16.39 -27.09 0.95
N LYS A 91 16.02 -27.49 -0.28
CA LYS A 91 16.80 -28.47 -1.06
C LYS A 91 18.14 -27.90 -1.51
N GLU A 92 18.13 -26.67 -2.00
CA GLU A 92 19.33 -25.94 -2.46
C GLU A 92 20.31 -25.70 -1.30
N GLN A 93 19.81 -25.26 -0.14
CA GLN A 93 20.58 -25.08 1.09
C GLN A 93 21.24 -26.41 1.52
N LYS A 94 20.49 -27.52 1.55
CA LYS A 94 21.06 -28.85 1.88
C LYS A 94 22.15 -29.28 0.88
N ALA A 95 21.95 -29.05 -0.42
CA ALA A 95 22.95 -29.35 -1.43
C ALA A 95 24.22 -28.50 -1.27
N LEU A 96 24.08 -27.21 -0.92
CA LEU A 96 25.20 -26.32 -0.59
C LEU A 96 25.93 -26.77 0.67
N ASP A 97 25.21 -27.13 1.73
CA ASP A 97 25.79 -27.63 2.98
C ASP A 97 26.53 -28.96 2.77
N ASP A 98 26.00 -29.86 1.94
CA ASP A 98 26.66 -31.12 1.62
C ASP A 98 27.85 -30.94 0.65
N ARG A 99 27.81 -29.99 -0.29
CA ARG A 99 29.00 -29.57 -1.06
C ARG A 99 30.09 -29.03 -0.12
N ARG A 100 29.71 -28.15 0.81
CA ARG A 100 30.60 -27.54 1.81
C ARG A 100 31.24 -28.59 2.74
N LYS A 101 30.47 -29.55 3.26
CA LYS A 101 31.00 -30.67 4.07
C LYS A 101 31.97 -31.55 3.29
N LYS A 102 31.72 -31.76 2.00
CA LYS A 102 32.60 -32.54 1.09
C LYS A 102 33.84 -31.75 0.64
N GLY A 103 34.03 -30.51 1.10
CA GLY A 103 35.14 -29.64 0.67
C GLY A 103 35.09 -29.23 -0.80
N MET A 104 33.98 -29.48 -1.51
CA MET A 104 33.84 -29.09 -2.90
C MET A 104 33.53 -27.60 -3.01
N PRO A 105 34.01 -26.90 -4.06
CA PRO A 105 33.65 -25.50 -4.32
C PRO A 105 32.13 -25.28 -4.27
N LEU A 106 31.68 -24.13 -3.76
CA LEU A 106 30.24 -23.80 -3.70
C LEU A 106 29.68 -23.40 -5.09
N VAL A 107 30.54 -22.86 -5.94
CA VAL A 107 30.29 -22.51 -7.33
C VAL A 107 31.12 -23.45 -8.20
N ASP A 108 30.63 -23.86 -9.37
CA ASP A 108 31.45 -24.60 -10.33
C ASP A 108 32.44 -23.62 -10.97
N VAL A 109 33.71 -23.75 -10.58
CA VAL A 109 34.80 -22.84 -10.96
C VAL A 109 35.43 -23.35 -12.27
N HIS A 110 35.64 -22.48 -13.25
CA HIS A 110 36.40 -22.86 -14.46
C HIS A 110 37.86 -23.19 -14.06
N PRO A 111 38.53 -24.23 -14.61
CA PRO A 111 39.84 -24.68 -14.11
C PRO A 111 40.92 -23.58 -14.00
N SER A 112 40.92 -22.61 -14.92
CA SER A 112 41.86 -21.47 -14.89
C SER A 112 41.49 -20.34 -13.93
N GLN A 113 40.25 -20.29 -13.42
CA GLN A 113 39.73 -19.16 -12.64
C GLN A 113 40.35 -19.06 -11.25
N ASP A 114 40.72 -20.16 -10.59
CA ASP A 114 41.51 -20.10 -9.34
C ASP A 114 42.90 -19.51 -9.61
N THR A 115 43.57 -20.00 -10.65
CA THR A 115 44.88 -19.49 -11.08
C THR A 115 44.84 -17.98 -11.35
N ILE A 116 43.87 -17.53 -12.15
CA ILE A 116 43.67 -16.10 -12.48
C ILE A 116 43.32 -15.31 -11.21
N SER A 117 42.46 -15.83 -10.32
CA SER A 117 42.09 -15.16 -9.07
C SER A 117 43.30 -14.94 -8.16
N ARG A 118 44.24 -15.89 -8.10
CA ARG A 118 45.49 -15.77 -7.34
C ARG A 118 46.42 -14.71 -7.93
N PHE A 119 46.52 -14.60 -9.26
CA PHE A 119 47.24 -13.50 -9.91
C PHE A 119 46.58 -12.13 -9.64
N VAL A 120 45.25 -12.02 -9.76
CA VAL A 120 44.49 -10.77 -9.51
C VAL A 120 44.58 -10.34 -8.04
N ARG A 121 44.59 -11.29 -7.10
CA ARG A 121 44.78 -11.05 -5.65
C ARG A 121 46.23 -10.81 -5.24
N GLY A 122 47.19 -11.09 -6.13
CA GLY A 122 48.62 -10.95 -5.94
C GLY A 122 49.28 -12.20 -5.33
N ASN A 123 50.20 -12.81 -6.08
CA ASN A 123 51.08 -13.88 -5.60
C ASN A 123 52.21 -13.31 -4.70
N GLY A 124 51.84 -12.76 -3.54
CA GLY A 124 52.75 -12.49 -2.42
C GLY A 124 53.79 -11.37 -2.54
N LEU A 125 54.08 -10.82 -3.73
CA LEU A 125 55.25 -9.94 -3.93
C LEU A 125 55.00 -8.51 -4.48
N ALA A 126 53.83 -8.19 -5.07
CA ALA A 126 53.48 -6.81 -5.45
C ALA A 126 51.96 -6.57 -5.55
N LYS A 127 51.52 -5.31 -5.38
CA LYS A 127 50.10 -4.92 -5.17
C LYS A 127 49.21 -5.02 -6.42
N LYS A 128 48.26 -5.97 -6.43
CA LYS A 128 46.99 -5.90 -7.20
C LYS A 128 45.84 -6.54 -6.41
N ARG A 129 44.63 -6.20 -6.85
CA ARG A 129 43.32 -6.42 -6.25
C ARG A 129 42.26 -6.28 -7.38
N ASP A 130 40.99 -6.63 -7.21
CA ASP A 130 40.25 -6.86 -5.96
C ASP A 130 39.15 -7.93 -6.06
N SER A 131 38.73 -8.50 -4.91
CA SER A 131 37.39 -9.08 -4.69
C SER A 131 36.97 -9.00 -3.21
N THR A 132 37.28 -7.85 -2.57
CA THR A 132 37.16 -7.41 -1.16
C THR A 132 38.40 -7.55 -0.25
N GLY A 133 39.61 -7.31 -0.79
CA GLY A 133 40.90 -7.33 -0.07
C GLY A 133 41.80 -6.12 -0.35
N ALA A 134 41.20 -4.92 -0.50
CA ALA A 134 41.75 -3.58 -0.82
C ALA A 134 43.20 -3.22 -0.33
N PRO A 135 43.90 -2.24 -0.95
CA PRO A 135 43.40 -1.19 -1.86
C PRO A 135 43.93 -1.20 -3.30
N VAL A 136 43.16 -0.54 -4.16
CA VAL A 136 43.50 -0.14 -5.53
C VAL A 136 43.45 1.40 -5.61
N HIS A 137 44.38 2.01 -6.33
CA HIS A 137 44.10 3.25 -7.08
C HIS A 137 44.90 3.18 -8.39
N LEU A 138 44.30 3.63 -9.48
CA LEU A 138 44.81 3.48 -10.84
C LEU A 138 44.37 4.69 -11.68
N GLU A 139 45.35 5.40 -12.24
CA GLU A 139 45.32 6.30 -13.39
C GLU A 139 46.81 6.60 -13.68
N THR A 140 47.30 6.70 -14.91
CA THR A 140 46.88 7.64 -15.96
C THR A 140 46.63 7.01 -17.35
N VAL A 141 46.03 7.83 -18.21
CA VAL A 141 45.51 7.51 -19.56
C VAL A 141 46.54 7.82 -20.64
N HIS A 142 46.44 7.16 -21.81
CA HIS A 142 46.63 7.86 -23.08
C HIS A 142 45.60 7.39 -24.12
N GLU A 143 45.04 8.36 -24.83
CA GLU A 143 44.22 8.24 -26.06
C GLU A 143 45.00 7.39 -27.12
N ASP A 144 44.40 6.71 -28.10
CA ASP A 144 43.43 7.22 -29.08
C ASP A 144 42.34 6.19 -29.50
N ASP A 145 41.45 6.61 -30.41
CA ASP A 145 40.44 5.84 -31.16
C ASP A 145 39.08 5.51 -30.48
N ARG A 146 38.27 6.57 -30.38
CA ARG A 146 36.80 6.56 -30.55
C ARG A 146 36.42 5.94 -31.93
N PRO A 147 35.24 5.30 -32.12
CA PRO A 147 33.96 6.03 -32.01
C PRO A 147 32.73 5.29 -31.45
N ALA A 148 31.70 6.12 -31.28
CA ALA A 148 30.38 5.88 -30.71
C ALA A 148 29.63 4.64 -31.21
N ALA A 149 28.88 4.03 -30.28
CA ALA A 149 27.71 3.23 -30.57
C ALA A 149 26.64 3.47 -29.48
N GLU A 150 25.74 4.41 -29.74
CA GLU A 150 24.48 4.50 -28.99
C GLU A 150 23.69 3.22 -29.21
N SER A 151 23.14 2.64 -28.14
CA SER A 151 22.05 1.66 -28.28
C SER A 151 21.15 1.72 -27.06
N GLU A 152 20.25 2.70 -27.07
CA GLU A 152 19.04 2.61 -26.27
C GLU A 152 18.29 1.32 -26.62
N LYS A 153 17.99 0.49 -25.62
CA LYS A 153 17.08 -0.65 -25.77
C LYS A 153 15.87 -0.45 -24.88
N GLU A 154 14.94 0.29 -25.45
CA GLU A 154 13.55 0.40 -25.03
C GLU A 154 12.95 -1.00 -24.77
N ASN A 155 12.55 -1.26 -23.53
CA ASN A 155 11.98 -2.55 -23.13
C ASN A 155 10.46 -2.59 -23.40
N GLN A 156 10.06 -2.89 -24.64
CA GLN A 156 8.66 -3.19 -24.93
C GLN A 156 8.24 -4.57 -24.37
N PRO A 157 7.04 -4.69 -23.76
CA PRO A 157 6.52 -5.98 -23.31
C PRO A 157 6.02 -6.84 -24.49
N PRO A 158 6.09 -8.18 -24.39
CA PRO A 158 5.86 -9.07 -25.54
C PRO A 158 4.40 -9.13 -26.00
N ALA A 159 4.22 -9.17 -27.31
CA ALA A 159 2.91 -9.23 -27.96
C ALA A 159 2.13 -10.53 -27.68
N LYS A 160 0.80 -10.40 -27.57
CA LYS A 160 -0.12 -11.54 -27.40
C LYS A 160 -0.22 -12.35 -28.69
N LYS A 161 0.11 -13.65 -28.64
CA LYS A 161 -0.23 -14.59 -29.72
C LYS A 161 -1.75 -14.80 -29.74
N GLN A 162 -2.40 -14.35 -30.81
CA GLN A 162 -3.74 -14.84 -31.16
C GLN A 162 -3.62 -16.29 -31.63
N ARG A 163 -4.57 -17.14 -31.23
CA ARG A 163 -4.75 -18.47 -31.81
C ARG A 163 -5.60 -18.30 -33.08
N THR A 164 -5.14 -18.88 -34.18
CA THR A 164 -5.94 -19.12 -35.38
C THR A 164 -6.38 -20.58 -35.34
N ASP A 165 -7.69 -20.80 -35.24
CA ASP A 165 -8.27 -22.13 -35.34
C ASP A 165 -8.49 -22.50 -36.83
N HIS A 166 -8.25 -23.77 -37.16
CA HIS A 166 -8.56 -24.44 -38.43
C HIS A 166 -9.11 -25.83 -38.11
#